data_AF-A0A440UWJ4-F1
#
_entry.id   AF-A0A440UWJ4-F1
#
_cell.length_a   1.000
_cell.length_b   1.000
_cell.length_c   1.000
_cell.angle_alpha   90.00
_cell.angle_beta   90.00
_cell.angle_gamma   90.00
#
_symmetry.space_group_name_H-M   'P 1'
#
loop_
_entity.id
_entity.type
_entity.pdbx_description
1 polymer ?
#
loop_
_entity_poly.entity_id
_entity_poly.type
_entity_poly.pdbx_seq_one_letter_code
_entity_poly.pdbx_strand_id
1 'polypeptide(L)'
;MLRVLADRTYRHLFMAQLIALVGTGLATVALGLLAFDLAGANAGAVLGTALAIKMIAYVGVSPVAAAFAERLPRRTMLVALDLVRAGVAVFLPFVTEIWQVYVL
;
A
#
# COMPACT_ATOMS: atom_id res chain seq x y z
N MET A 1 20.05 -12.54 -19.08
CA MET A 1 19.29 -11.97 -17.94
C MET A 1 17.95 -12.65 -17.67
N LEU A 2 17.10 -12.94 -18.67
CA LEU A 2 15.75 -13.49 -18.43
C LEU A 2 15.68 -14.95 -17.92
N ARG A 3 16.80 -15.68 -17.85
CA ARG A 3 16.85 -17.07 -17.35
C ARG A 3 16.35 -17.23 -15.90
N VAL A 4 16.47 -16.19 -15.07
CA VAL A 4 15.99 -16.21 -13.67
C VAL A 4 14.46 -16.35 -13.59
N LEU A 5 13.73 -15.90 -14.61
CA LEU A 5 12.26 -16.06 -14.71
C LEU A 5 11.83 -17.48 -15.09
N ALA A 6 12.77 -18.38 -15.42
CA ALA A 6 12.45 -19.80 -15.60
C ALA A 6 12.12 -20.48 -14.27
N ASP A 7 12.61 -19.94 -13.15
CA ASP A 7 12.20 -20.38 -11.82
C ASP A 7 10.76 -19.93 -11.56
N ARG A 8 9.87 -20.92 -11.37
CA ARG A 8 8.44 -20.68 -11.19
C ARG A 8 8.18 -19.85 -9.94
N THR A 9 8.88 -20.09 -8.84
CA THR A 9 8.67 -19.37 -7.57
C THR A 9 9.07 -17.91 -7.72
N TYR A 10 10.25 -17.66 -8.28
CA TYR A 10 10.75 -16.31 -8.52
C TYR A 10 9.81 -15.53 -9.45
N ARG A 11 9.37 -16.14 -10.57
CA ARG A 11 8.48 -15.49 -11.52
C ARG A 11 7.16 -15.05 -10.89
N HIS A 12 6.54 -15.87 -10.04
CA HIS A 12 5.29 -15.49 -9.38
C HIS A 12 5.50 -14.35 -8.38
N LEU A 13 6.56 -14.41 -7.57
CA LEU A 13 6.88 -13.34 -6.61
C LEU A 13 7.21 -12.02 -7.31
N PHE A 14 7.96 -12.07 -8.40
CA PHE A 14 8.31 -10.89 -9.18
C PHE A 14 7.08 -10.23 -9.83
N MET A 15 6.19 -11.03 -10.44
CA MET A 15 4.96 -10.51 -11.03
C MET A 15 4.01 -9.98 -9.96
N ALA A 16 3.90 -10.64 -8.80
CA ALA A 16 3.14 -10.14 -7.66
C ALA A 16 3.69 -8.78 -7.20
N GLN A 17 5.01 -8.63 -7.08
CA GLN A 17 5.65 -7.39 -6.71
C GLN A 17 5.43 -6.26 -7.72
N LEU A 18 5.48 -6.57 -9.03
CA LEU A 18 5.19 -5.58 -10.07
C LEU A 18 3.75 -5.06 -9.96
N ILE A 19 2.77 -5.97 -9.84
CA ILE A 19 1.36 -5.61 -9.66
C ILE A 19 1.18 -4.80 -8.36
N ALA A 20 1.85 -5.21 -7.29
CA ALA A 20 1.78 -4.51 -6.01
C ALA A 20 2.35 -3.09 -6.08
N LEU A 21 3.47 -2.91 -6.78
CA LEU A 21 4.10 -1.60 -6.94
C LEU A 21 3.25 -0.68 -7.81
N VAL A 22 2.71 -1.18 -8.93
CA VAL A 22 1.78 -0.43 -9.78
C VAL A 22 0.54 0.00 -8.99
N GLY A 23 -0.07 -0.93 -8.24
CA GLY A 23 -1.23 -0.60 -7.39
C GLY A 23 -0.91 0.46 -6.33
N THR A 24 0.27 0.39 -5.72
CA THR A 24 0.71 1.40 -4.74
C THR A 24 0.91 2.77 -5.37
N GLY A 25 1.48 2.81 -6.58
CA GLY A 25 1.63 4.04 -7.35
C GLY A 25 0.27 4.65 -7.69
N LEU A 26 -0.64 3.85 -8.25
CA LEU A 26 -2.01 4.28 -8.59
C LEU A 26 -2.78 4.78 -7.36
N ALA A 27 -2.69 4.08 -6.23
CA ALA A 27 -3.34 4.51 -4.99
C ALA A 27 -2.79 5.86 -4.48
N THR A 28 -1.48 6.11 -4.65
CA THR A 28 -0.87 7.38 -4.26
C THR A 28 -1.35 8.52 -5.15
N VAL A 29 -1.50 8.28 -6.46
CA VAL A 29 -2.09 9.26 -7.39
C VAL A 29 -3.56 9.52 -7.03
N ALA A 30 -4.34 8.47 -6.79
CA ALA A 30 -5.75 8.58 -6.41
C ALA A 30 -5.92 9.35 -5.09
N LEU A 31 -5.09 9.07 -4.09
CA LEU A 31 -5.05 9.83 -2.83
C LEU A 31 -4.75 11.31 -3.06
N GLY A 32 -3.82 11.63 -3.96
CA GLY A 32 -3.51 13.02 -4.29
C GLY A 32 -4.68 13.76 -4.92
N LEU A 33 -5.38 13.12 -5.85
CA LEU A 33 -6.59 13.68 -6.48
C LEU A 33 -7.73 13.84 -5.45
N LEU A 34 -7.96 12.83 -4.62
CA LEU A 34 -8.97 12.87 -3.57
C LEU A 34 -8.68 13.96 -2.52
N ALA A 35 -7.42 14.15 -2.12
CA ALA A 35 -7.03 15.24 -1.24
C ALA A 35 -7.30 16.61 -1.89
N PHE A 36 -7.12 16.73 -3.21
CA PHE A 36 -7.47 17.93 -3.96
C PHE A 36 -8.97 18.20 -3.97
N ASP A 37 -9.77 17.16 -4.24
CA ASP A 37 -11.23 17.29 -4.27
C ASP A 37 -11.81 17.63 -2.89
N LEU A 38 -11.22 17.11 -1.80
CA LEU A 38 -11.70 17.34 -0.43
C LEU A 38 -11.19 18.63 0.22
N ALA A 39 -9.95 19.04 -0.06
CA ALA A 39 -9.28 20.13 0.67
C ALA A 39 -8.85 21.31 -0.22
N GLY A 40 -9.00 21.22 -1.55
CA GLY A 40 -8.71 22.28 -2.51
C GLY A 40 -7.32 22.90 -2.30
N ALA A 41 -7.27 24.16 -1.88
CA ALA A 41 -6.02 24.88 -1.61
C ALA A 41 -5.14 24.22 -0.53
N ASN A 42 -5.74 23.47 0.41
CA ASN A 42 -5.04 22.79 1.50
C ASN A 42 -4.63 21.34 1.16
N ALA A 43 -4.88 20.88 -0.07
CA ALA A 43 -4.63 19.50 -0.49
C ALA A 43 -3.16 19.08 -0.31
N GLY A 44 -2.21 19.99 -0.57
CA GLY A 44 -0.79 19.71 -0.36
C GLY A 44 -0.45 19.42 1.10
N ALA A 45 -1.09 20.13 2.04
CA ALA A 45 -0.91 19.88 3.47
C ALA A 45 -1.54 18.54 3.89
N VAL A 46 -2.77 18.25 3.43
CA VAL A 46 -3.48 16.99 3.71
C VAL A 46 -2.74 15.77 3.14
N LEU A 47 -2.28 15.85 1.89
CA LEU A 47 -1.51 14.76 1.28
C LEU A 47 -0.15 14.59 1.97
N GLY A 48 0.52 15.70 2.31
CA GLY A 48 1.79 15.68 3.02
C GLY A 48 1.70 15.03 4.39
N THR A 49 0.65 15.35 5.17
CA THR A 49 0.40 14.71 6.47
C THR A 49 0.05 13.24 6.31
N ALA A 50 -0.77 12.87 5.33
CA ALA A 50 -1.08 11.47 5.03
C ALA A 50 0.18 10.65 4.69
N LEU A 51 1.07 11.20 3.85
CA LEU A 51 2.35 10.54 3.51
C LEU A 51 3.31 10.45 4.71
N ALA A 52 3.34 11.47 5.58
CA ALA A 52 4.11 11.43 6.81
C ALA A 52 3.60 10.33 7.76
N ILE A 53 2.27 10.24 7.94
CA ILE A 53 1.63 9.17 8.73
C ILE A 53 2.01 7.80 8.13
N LYS A 54 1.87 7.63 6.81
CA LYS A 54 2.26 6.40 6.11
C LYS A 54 3.71 6.00 6.40
N MET A 55 4.64 6.96 6.37
CA MET A 55 6.05 6.67 6.63
C MET A 55 6.28 6.25 8.09
N ILE A 56 5.66 6.93 9.05
CA ILE A 56 5.75 6.55 10.46
C ILE A 56 5.17 5.16 10.68
N ALA A 57 4.00 4.87 10.09
CA ALA A 57 3.37 3.56 10.16
C ALA A 57 4.28 2.48 9.56
N TYR A 58 4.91 2.73 8.40
CA TYR A 58 5.83 1.77 7.77
C TYR A 58 7.04 1.48 8.66
N VAL A 59 7.67 2.52 9.20
CA VAL A 59 8.83 2.35 10.09
C VAL A 59 8.43 1.61 11.36
N GLY A 60 7.30 1.96 11.98
CA GLY A 60 6.84 1.36 13.23
C GLY A 60 6.30 -0.07 13.08
N VAL A 61 5.61 -0.38 11.98
CA VAL A 61 5.03 -1.71 11.73
C VAL A 61 6.06 -2.67 11.17
N SER A 62 7.11 -2.20 10.47
CA SER A 62 8.10 -3.08 9.84
C SER A 62 8.78 -4.09 10.78
N PRO A 63 9.21 -3.75 12.02
CA PRO A 63 9.87 -4.71 12.91
C PRO A 63 8.86 -5.74 13.43
N VAL A 64 7.62 -5.32 13.68
CA VAL A 64 6.52 -6.20 14.09
C VAL A 64 6.22 -7.19 12.97
N ALA A 65 6.04 -6.70 11.74
CA ALA A 65 5.83 -7.54 10.57
C ALA A 65 7.00 -8.51 10.33
N ALA A 66 8.24 -8.08 10.53
CA ALA A 66 9.43 -8.94 10.43
C ALA A 66 9.41 -10.07 11.48
N ALA A 67 9.06 -9.77 12.73
CA ALA A 67 8.94 -10.78 13.79
C ALA A 67 7.85 -11.81 13.48
N PHE A 68 6.72 -11.40 12.90
CA PHE A 68 5.68 -12.32 12.43
C PHE A 68 6.11 -13.12 11.20
N ALA A 69 6.90 -12.54 10.29
CA ALA A 69 7.39 -13.19 9.08
C ALA A 69 8.30 -14.39 9.36
N GLU A 70 8.95 -14.43 10.52
CA GLU A 70 9.77 -15.56 10.97
C GLU A 70 8.93 -16.72 11.51
N ARG A 71 7.75 -16.43 12.06
CA ARG A 71 6.88 -17.42 12.72
C ARG A 71 5.77 -17.96 11.82
N LEU A 72 5.35 -17.19 10.82
CA LEU A 72 4.23 -17.51 9.95
C LEU A 72 4.67 -17.97 8.54
N PRO A 73 3.86 -18.77 7.83
CA PRO A 73 4.12 -19.11 6.44
C PRO A 73 4.14 -17.85 5.55
N ARG A 74 5.32 -17.49 5.03
CA ARG A 74 5.55 -16.26 4.24
C ARG A 74 4.54 -16.05 3.11
N ARG A 75 4.19 -17.13 2.38
CA ARG A 75 3.23 -17.06 1.27
C ARG A 75 1.84 -16.64 1.75
N THR A 76 1.36 -17.24 2.83
CA THR A 76 0.03 -16.91 3.39
C THR A 76 0.02 -15.49 3.93
N MET A 77 1.09 -15.06 4.58
CA MET A 77 1.22 -13.69 5.09
C MET A 77 1.19 -12.66 3.96
N LEU A 78 1.96 -12.88 2.88
CA LEU A 78 1.97 -11.98 1.71
C LEU A 78 0.59 -11.89 1.06
N VAL A 79 -0.09 -13.02 0.85
CA VAL A 79 -1.44 -13.05 0.28
C VAL A 79 -2.44 -12.32 1.19
N ALA A 80 -2.39 -12.54 2.50
CA ALA A 80 -3.26 -11.86 3.45
C ALA A 80 -3.05 -10.33 3.43
N LEU A 81 -1.80 -9.88 3.40
CA LEU A 81 -1.46 -8.45 3.29
C LEU A 81 -1.95 -7.84 1.98
N ASP A 82 -1.81 -8.56 0.86
CA ASP A 82 -2.35 -8.11 -0.43
C ASP A 82 -3.89 -8.04 -0.43
N LEU A 83 -4.57 -8.98 0.23
CA LEU A 83 -6.02 -8.95 0.39
C LEU A 83 -6.49 -7.77 1.26
N VAL A 84 -5.79 -7.50 2.36
CA VAL A 84 -6.07 -6.33 3.21
C VAL A 84 -5.90 -5.04 2.39
N ARG A 85 -4.80 -4.93 1.64
CA ARG A 85 -4.52 -3.77 0.79
C ARG A 85 -5.58 -3.60 -0.30
N ALA A 86 -6.04 -4.69 -0.92
CA ALA A 86 -7.14 -4.65 -1.87
C ALA A 86 -8.45 -4.18 -1.21
N GLY A 87 -8.73 -4.65 0.02
CA GLY A 87 -9.87 -4.19 0.81
C GLY A 87 -9.81 -2.68 1.06
N VAL A 88 -8.68 -2.16 1.52
CA VAL A 88 -8.46 -0.72 1.72
C VAL A 88 -8.67 0.07 0.42
N ALA A 89 -8.15 -0.42 -0.71
CA ALA A 89 -8.34 0.22 -2.01
C ALA A 89 -9.81 0.29 -2.45
N VAL A 90 -10.63 -0.71 -2.09
CA VAL A 90 -12.08 -0.68 -2.36
C VAL A 90 -12.79 0.40 -1.55
N PHE A 91 -12.27 0.79 -0.39
CA PHE A 91 -12.84 1.88 0.42
C PHE A 91 -12.47 3.27 -0.09
N LEU A 92 -11.42 3.41 -0.91
CA LEU A 92 -10.95 4.68 -1.44
C LEU A 92 -12.04 5.55 -2.14
N PRO A 93 -12.94 5.01 -3.00
CA PRO A 93 -14.02 5.81 -3.60
C PRO A 93 -15.12 6.24 -2.63
N PHE A 94 -15.17 5.67 -1.42
CA PHE A 94 -16.18 6.00 -0.40
C PHE A 94 -15.68 7.06 0.59
N VAL A 95 -14.49 7.63 0.35
CA VAL A 95 -13.92 8.66 1.22
C VAL A 95 -14.62 9.99 0.96
N THR A 96 -15.28 10.50 1.99
CA THR A 96 -16.02 11.77 1.98
C THR A 96 -15.41 12.83 2.87
N GLU A 97 -14.55 12.44 3.82
CA GLU A 97 -13.97 13.35 4.81
C GLU A 97 -12.45 13.22 4.92
N ILE A 98 -11.77 14.33 5.26
CA ILE A 98 -10.32 14.41 5.32
C ILE A 98 -9.71 13.42 6.33
N TRP A 99 -10.35 13.18 7.48
CA TRP A 99 -9.79 12.25 8.47
C TRP A 99 -9.78 10.79 7.98
N GLN A 100 -10.67 10.42 7.07
CA GLN A 100 -10.68 9.09 6.46
C GLN A 100 -9.44 8.87 5.57
N VAL A 101 -8.93 9.95 4.95
CA VAL A 101 -7.66 9.95 4.19
C VAL A 101 -6.47 9.59 5.10
N TYR A 102 -6.54 9.92 6.40
CA TYR A 102 -5.48 9.60 7.35
C TYR A 102 -5.56 8.18 7.93
N VAL A 103 -6.73 7.54 7.81
CA VAL A 103 -6.99 6.19 8.34
C VAL A 103 -6.80 5.10 7.28
N LEU A 104 -7.08 5.43 6.00
CA LEU A 104 -6.81 4.55 4.85
C LEU A 104 -5.31 4.33 4.61
#